data_AF-A0A4S8SH40-F1
#
_entry.id   AF-A0A4S8SH40-F1
#
_cell.length_a   1.000
_cell.length_b   1.000
_cell.length_c   1.000
_cell.angle_alpha   90.00
_cell.angle_beta   90.00
_cell.angle_gamma   90.00
#
_symmetry.space_group_name_H-M   'P 1'
#
loop_
_entity.id
_entity.type
_entity.pdbx_description
1 polymer ?
#
loop_
_entity_poly.entity_id
_entity_poly.type
_entity_poly.pdbx_seq_one_letter_code
_entity_poly.pdbx_strand_id
1 'polypeptide(L)'
;MNTIIAGSKDTSSPTVRGKPLKEGKSRLFPLFFGDVAAAAISATLVAPIVTIIDRAVVEKISLRQSVLRNIGRQALSVLRSPLAFLSSRPFGTVWTLYAVTYGVANSAETFGAAINTKHVDSVVFASTLLVNVPLGLRKDVRFVQLFGERSSIPPSILTPNQAATSKAIMPTVPKLGFSRYAMTAFLARDAFTIFGSFVLPPRVAAAIPDDSNLSPRAQMAISQLSIPAVIQLATAPLHMLGLDLAARPSQMAYSARAKQVRYGLVSIAFIRAARILPAFGFGCILNGELKEAFREKLADSYKQG
;
A
#
# COMPACT_ATOMS: atom_id res chain seq x y z
N MET A 1 -2.63 -44.83 2.56
CA MET A 1 -3.27 -44.44 1.28
C MET A 1 -2.26 -43.56 0.56
N ASN A 2 -1.58 -44.19 -0.39
CA ASN A 2 -0.34 -43.76 -1.03
C ASN A 2 -0.58 -42.71 -2.14
N THR A 3 0.40 -41.81 -2.28
CA THR A 3 1.01 -41.33 -3.54
C THR A 3 0.12 -40.77 -4.65
N ILE A 4 0.24 -39.46 -4.90
CA ILE A 4 0.67 -38.95 -6.23
C ILE A 4 1.70 -37.83 -6.01
N ILE A 5 2.98 -38.21 -6.07
CA ILE A 5 4.09 -37.36 -6.53
C ILE A 5 4.59 -37.99 -7.82
N ALA A 6 4.48 -37.27 -8.93
CA ALA A 6 5.29 -37.35 -10.16
C ALA A 6 4.89 -36.12 -10.98
N GLY A 7 5.73 -35.24 -11.51
CA GLY A 7 7.17 -35.27 -11.71
C GLY A 7 7.45 -34.62 -13.08
N SER A 8 8.19 -33.51 -13.07
CA SER A 8 9.05 -33.01 -14.17
C SER A 8 8.39 -32.38 -15.42
N LYS A 9 8.56 -31.07 -15.60
CA LYS A 9 9.62 -30.49 -16.45
C LYS A 9 9.51 -28.96 -16.50
N ASP A 10 10.65 -28.31 -16.35
CA ASP A 10 11.04 -26.96 -16.78
C ASP A 10 9.91 -25.98 -17.15
N THR A 11 9.56 -25.11 -16.21
CA THR A 11 8.96 -23.80 -16.52
C THR A 11 9.95 -22.70 -16.15
N SER A 12 11.01 -22.64 -16.95
CA SER A 12 11.80 -21.43 -17.11
C SER A 12 10.89 -20.33 -17.65
N SER A 13 10.57 -19.39 -16.79
CA SER A 13 10.09 -18.07 -17.16
C SER A 13 10.68 -17.09 -16.16
N PRO A 14 11.01 -15.85 -16.56
CA PRO A 14 12.10 -15.08 -15.99
C PRO A 14 11.68 -14.57 -14.62
N THR A 15 11.83 -15.44 -13.64
CA THR A 15 12.12 -15.03 -12.29
C THR A 15 13.58 -14.64 -12.39
N VAL A 16 13.91 -13.39 -12.15
CA VAL A 16 15.30 -13.05 -11.86
C VAL A 16 15.59 -13.74 -10.52
N ARG A 17 15.92 -15.03 -10.62
CA ARG A 17 16.23 -15.89 -9.51
C ARG A 17 17.71 -15.65 -9.29
N GLY A 18 18.01 -14.69 -8.42
CA GLY A 18 19.35 -14.44 -7.95
C GLY A 18 20.04 -15.77 -7.61
N LYS A 19 21.27 -15.94 -8.10
CA LYS A 19 22.07 -17.15 -7.88
C LYS A 19 22.19 -17.42 -6.37
N PRO A 20 22.15 -18.69 -5.92
CA PRO A 20 22.37 -19.03 -4.52
C PRO A 20 23.77 -18.55 -4.09
N LEU A 21 23.80 -17.71 -3.05
CA LEU A 21 25.04 -17.15 -2.49
C LEU A 21 25.82 -18.26 -1.79
N LYS A 22 27.06 -18.52 -2.21
CA LYS A 22 28.00 -19.37 -1.45
C LYS A 22 28.30 -18.71 -0.10
N GLU A 23 27.98 -19.45 0.96
CA GLU A 23 27.89 -19.00 2.35
C GLU A 23 29.20 -18.48 2.93
N GLY A 24 29.10 -17.35 3.61
CA GLY A 24 30.02 -16.89 4.64
C GLY A 24 29.26 -15.92 5.54
N LYS A 25 29.15 -16.20 6.85
CA LYS A 25 28.42 -15.37 7.84
C LYS A 25 28.85 -13.89 7.83
N SER A 26 30.06 -13.59 7.35
CA SER A 26 30.62 -12.24 7.15
C SER A 26 29.91 -11.39 6.09
N ARG A 27 29.03 -11.99 5.26
CA ARG A 27 28.39 -11.31 4.12
C ARG A 27 26.96 -10.82 4.40
N LEU A 28 26.39 -11.15 5.56
CA LEU A 28 24.99 -10.86 5.88
C LEU A 28 24.71 -9.36 6.08
N PHE A 29 25.57 -8.66 6.82
CA PHE A 29 25.36 -7.26 7.14
C PHE A 29 25.32 -6.35 5.89
N PRO A 30 26.27 -6.47 4.93
CA PRO A 30 26.20 -5.73 3.67
C PRO A 30 24.95 -6.04 2.83
N LEU A 31 24.45 -7.29 2.87
CA LEU A 31 23.22 -7.66 2.17
C LEU A 31 22.00 -6.98 2.78
N PHE A 32 21.88 -6.94 4.11
CA PHE A 32 20.81 -6.22 4.79
C PHE A 32 20.88 -4.71 4.53
N PHE A 33 22.08 -4.13 4.45
CA PHE A 33 22.23 -2.73 4.05
C PHE A 33 21.69 -2.48 2.64
N GLY A 34 22.05 -3.34 1.67
CA GLY A 34 21.49 -3.28 0.31
C GLY A 34 19.97 -3.44 0.28
N ASP A 35 19.43 -4.34 1.09
CA ASP A 35 17.98 -4.56 1.21
C ASP A 35 17.24 -3.30 1.70
N VAL A 36 17.78 -2.62 2.73
CA VAL A 36 17.22 -1.38 3.29
C VAL A 36 17.40 -0.21 2.32
N ALA A 37 18.55 -0.11 1.64
CA ALA A 37 18.81 0.94 0.67
C ALA A 37 17.86 0.84 -0.55
N ALA A 38 17.68 -0.37 -1.11
CA ALA A 38 16.73 -0.62 -2.18
C ALA A 38 15.31 -0.21 -1.77
N ALA A 39 14.89 -0.61 -0.57
CA ALA A 39 13.58 -0.28 -0.03
C ALA A 39 13.38 1.24 0.14
N ALA A 40 14.38 1.95 0.67
CA ALA A 40 14.32 3.39 0.89
C ALA A 40 14.25 4.18 -0.43
N ILE A 41 15.04 3.78 -1.44
CA ILE A 41 15.04 4.42 -2.77
C ILE A 41 13.67 4.20 -3.44
N SER A 42 13.18 2.96 -3.48
CA SER A 42 11.88 2.66 -4.07
C SER A 42 10.73 3.38 -3.36
N ALA A 43 10.75 3.44 -2.03
CA ALA A 43 9.76 4.18 -1.26
C ALA A 43 9.80 5.69 -1.57
N THR A 44 10.99 6.27 -1.75
CA THR A 44 11.15 7.70 -2.08
C THR A 44 10.52 8.06 -3.42
N LEU A 45 10.58 7.15 -4.40
CA LEU A 45 10.03 7.36 -5.74
C LEU A 45 8.52 7.13 -5.80
N VAL A 46 8.00 6.19 -5.02
CA VAL A 46 6.57 5.82 -5.02
C VAL A 46 5.74 6.71 -4.09
N ALA A 47 6.28 7.09 -2.94
CA ALA A 47 5.55 7.80 -1.89
C ALA A 47 4.89 9.12 -2.34
N PRO A 48 5.48 9.96 -3.23
CA PRO A 48 4.83 11.18 -3.68
C PRO A 48 3.48 10.93 -4.36
N ILE A 49 3.43 9.99 -5.30
CA ILE A 49 2.23 9.66 -6.07
C ILE A 49 1.17 9.07 -5.13
N VAL A 50 1.57 8.13 -4.26
CA VAL A 50 0.63 7.50 -3.32
C VAL A 50 0.09 8.51 -2.31
N THR A 51 0.91 9.44 -1.83
CA THR A 51 0.49 10.49 -0.88
C THR A 51 -0.57 11.40 -1.51
N ILE A 52 -0.37 11.83 -2.76
CA ILE A 52 -1.35 12.67 -3.48
C ILE A 52 -2.68 11.95 -3.63
N ILE A 53 -2.64 10.67 -4.04
CA ILE A 53 -3.85 9.85 -4.22
C ILE A 53 -4.59 9.67 -2.88
N ASP A 54 -3.88 9.25 -1.84
CA ASP A 54 -4.47 8.98 -0.52
C ASP A 54 -5.07 10.24 0.09
N ARG A 55 -4.39 11.39 -0.06
CA ARG A 55 -4.91 12.67 0.39
C ARG A 55 -6.19 13.03 -0.35
N ALA A 56 -6.23 12.88 -1.67
CA ALA A 56 -7.42 13.19 -2.46
C ALA A 56 -8.61 12.28 -2.11
N VAL A 57 -8.37 11.02 -1.74
CA VAL A 57 -9.42 10.11 -1.25
C VAL A 57 -10.01 10.61 0.06
N VAL A 58 -9.18 10.97 1.05
CA VAL A 58 -9.66 11.47 2.34
C VAL A 58 -10.41 12.80 2.20
N GLU A 59 -9.89 13.73 1.39
CA GLU A 59 -10.55 15.02 1.10
C GLU A 59 -11.91 14.83 0.40
N LYS A 60 -12.05 13.88 -0.53
CA LYS A 60 -13.36 13.58 -1.16
C LYS A 60 -14.39 13.10 -0.15
N ILE A 61 -14.00 12.23 0.78
CA ILE A 61 -14.90 11.64 1.79
C ILE A 61 -15.27 12.67 2.85
N SER A 62 -14.31 13.52 3.22
CA SER A 62 -14.46 14.45 4.33
C SER A 62 -15.10 15.77 3.90
N LEU A 63 -14.72 16.27 2.72
CA LEU A 63 -15.07 17.61 2.23
C LEU A 63 -15.95 17.59 0.96
N ARG A 64 -16.29 16.41 0.41
CA ARG A 64 -17.05 16.26 -0.85
C ARG A 64 -16.44 16.99 -2.06
N GLN A 65 -15.12 17.18 -2.06
CA GLN A 65 -14.41 17.83 -3.15
C GLN A 65 -14.20 16.90 -4.36
N SER A 66 -13.94 17.49 -5.52
CA SER A 66 -13.60 16.73 -6.74
C SER A 66 -12.18 16.18 -6.66
N VAL A 67 -12.03 14.85 -6.81
CA VAL A 67 -10.73 14.17 -6.67
C VAL A 67 -9.74 14.60 -7.75
N LEU A 68 -10.14 14.56 -9.02
CA LEU A 68 -9.21 14.82 -10.14
C LEU A 68 -8.64 16.24 -10.08
N ARG A 69 -9.49 17.22 -9.73
CA ARG A 69 -9.07 18.62 -9.55
C ARG A 69 -8.08 18.77 -8.39
N ASN A 70 -8.30 18.05 -7.29
CA ASN A 70 -7.39 18.08 -6.14
C ASN A 70 -6.06 17.39 -6.44
N ILE A 71 -6.08 16.25 -7.13
CA ILE A 71 -4.85 15.56 -7.58
C ILE A 71 -4.00 16.51 -8.42
N GLY A 72 -4.59 17.17 -9.43
CA GLY A 72 -3.85 18.10 -10.29
C GLY A 72 -3.25 19.28 -9.52
N ARG A 73 -4.02 19.90 -8.61
CA ARG A 73 -3.53 20.99 -7.75
C ARG A 73 -2.39 20.55 -6.83
N GLN A 74 -2.53 19.37 -6.22
CA GLN A 74 -1.50 18.83 -5.33
C GLN A 74 -0.24 18.45 -6.10
N ALA A 75 -0.36 17.80 -7.26
CA ALA A 75 0.77 17.50 -8.13
C ALA A 75 1.55 18.77 -8.51
N LEU A 76 0.82 19.83 -8.88
CA LEU A 76 1.44 21.12 -9.18
C LEU A 76 2.14 21.74 -7.96
N SER A 77 1.58 21.59 -6.76
CA SER A 77 2.20 22.04 -5.51
C SER A 77 3.49 21.28 -5.19
N VAL A 78 3.53 19.96 -5.45
CA VAL A 78 4.75 19.14 -5.29
C VAL A 78 5.82 19.60 -6.25
N LEU A 79 5.47 19.85 -7.52
CA LEU A 79 6.41 20.35 -8.52
C LEU A 79 6.95 21.74 -8.19
N ARG A 80 6.13 22.62 -7.58
CA ARG A 80 6.56 23.96 -7.17
C ARG A 80 7.40 23.99 -5.90
N SER A 81 7.28 22.99 -5.02
CA SER A 81 7.92 23.00 -3.69
C SER A 81 8.30 21.59 -3.22
N PRO A 82 9.20 20.89 -3.94
CA PRO A 82 9.49 19.47 -3.68
C PRO A 82 10.06 19.22 -2.29
N LEU A 83 11.00 20.04 -1.81
CA LEU A 83 11.62 19.87 -0.50
C LEU A 83 10.62 20.06 0.65
N ALA A 84 9.72 21.05 0.54
CA ALA A 84 8.66 21.26 1.52
C ALA A 84 7.69 20.07 1.56
N PHE A 85 7.41 19.46 0.41
CA PHE A 85 6.60 18.25 0.33
C PHE A 85 7.30 17.03 0.95
N LEU A 86 8.59 16.82 0.66
CA LEU A 86 9.38 15.73 1.24
C LEU A 86 9.51 15.86 2.77
N SER A 87 9.52 17.09 3.30
CA SER A 87 9.51 17.35 4.75
C SER A 87 8.12 17.21 5.40
N SER A 88 7.07 16.99 4.60
CA SER A 88 5.69 16.99 5.10
C SER A 88 5.34 15.71 5.87
N ARG A 89 4.50 15.85 6.92
CA ARG A 89 3.99 14.72 7.72
C ARG A 89 3.23 13.66 6.87
N PRO A 90 2.39 14.03 5.89
CA PRO A 90 1.72 13.06 5.02
C PRO A 90 2.72 12.21 4.24
N PHE A 91 3.72 12.84 3.62
CA PHE A 91 4.76 12.14 2.87
C PHE A 91 5.53 11.17 3.77
N GLY A 92 6.05 11.64 4.92
CA GLY A 92 6.81 10.81 5.84
C GLY A 92 6.03 9.58 6.32
N THR A 93 4.72 9.70 6.49
CA THR A 93 3.84 8.59 6.88
C THR A 93 3.74 7.53 5.79
N VAL A 94 3.53 7.94 4.53
CA VAL A 94 3.46 7.02 3.38
C VAL A 94 4.83 6.42 3.07
N TRP A 95 5.88 7.25 3.08
CA TRP A 95 7.25 6.81 2.89
C TRP A 95 7.64 5.72 3.90
N THR A 96 7.35 5.93 5.19
CA THR A 96 7.63 4.94 6.24
C THR A 96 6.90 3.62 5.98
N LEU A 97 5.62 3.67 5.60
CA LEU A 97 4.85 2.47 5.27
C LEU A 97 5.55 1.64 4.17
N TYR A 98 5.92 2.27 3.06
CA TYR A 98 6.53 1.57 1.93
C TYR A 98 7.97 1.15 2.22
N ALA A 99 8.80 2.02 2.81
CA ALA A 99 10.18 1.72 3.14
C ALA A 99 10.29 0.53 4.11
N VAL A 100 9.45 0.49 5.15
CA VAL A 100 9.43 -0.63 6.10
C VAL A 100 8.88 -1.90 5.44
N THR A 101 7.80 -1.81 4.66
CA THR A 101 7.22 -3.00 4.01
C THR A 101 8.22 -3.64 3.05
N TYR A 102 8.84 -2.87 2.16
CA TYR A 102 9.85 -3.37 1.24
C TYR A 102 11.11 -3.84 1.98
N GLY A 103 11.57 -3.09 2.98
CA GLY A 103 12.76 -3.44 3.75
C GLY A 103 12.59 -4.77 4.49
N VAL A 104 11.43 -4.98 5.12
CA VAL A 104 11.08 -6.25 5.79
C VAL A 104 10.93 -7.38 4.77
N ALA A 105 10.29 -7.15 3.63
CA ALA A 105 10.20 -8.15 2.57
C ALA A 105 11.60 -8.60 2.11
N ASN A 106 12.46 -7.64 1.81
CA ASN A 106 13.81 -7.87 1.33
C ASN A 106 14.64 -8.63 2.38
N SER A 107 14.62 -8.14 3.62
CA SER A 107 15.38 -8.72 4.73
C SER A 107 14.90 -10.12 5.10
N ALA A 108 13.58 -10.37 5.09
CA ALA A 108 13.01 -11.68 5.36
C ALA A 108 13.43 -12.70 4.29
N GLU A 109 13.50 -12.29 3.03
CA GLU A 109 14.00 -13.15 1.95
C GLU A 109 15.50 -13.45 2.12
N THR A 110 16.32 -12.45 2.46
CA THR A 110 17.75 -12.63 2.74
C THR A 110 17.99 -13.57 3.90
N PHE A 111 17.24 -13.36 4.98
CA PHE A 111 17.33 -14.19 6.18
C PHE A 111 16.88 -15.62 5.88
N GLY A 112 15.75 -15.79 5.19
CA GLY A 112 15.23 -17.09 4.76
C GLY A 112 16.23 -17.87 3.89
N ALA A 113 16.86 -17.18 2.93
CA ALA A 113 17.92 -17.77 2.10
C ALA A 113 19.15 -18.17 2.93
N ALA A 114 19.53 -17.35 3.92
CA ALA A 114 20.68 -17.60 4.77
C ALA A 114 20.50 -18.78 5.75
N ILE A 115 19.27 -19.10 6.13
CA ILE A 115 18.94 -20.28 6.94
C ILE A 115 18.50 -21.48 6.09
N ASN A 116 18.55 -21.35 4.75
CA ASN A 116 18.15 -22.37 3.78
C ASN A 116 16.75 -22.98 4.06
N THR A 117 15.78 -22.15 4.45
CA THR A 117 14.41 -22.62 4.69
C THR A 117 13.68 -22.85 3.38
N LYS A 118 12.83 -23.89 3.33
CA LYS A 118 11.94 -24.14 2.17
C LYS A 118 10.70 -23.24 2.16
N HIS A 119 10.46 -22.48 3.23
CA HIS A 119 9.25 -21.66 3.42
C HIS A 119 9.52 -20.16 3.35
N VAL A 120 10.51 -19.70 2.58
CA VAL A 120 10.88 -18.28 2.46
C VAL A 120 9.68 -17.41 2.15
N ASP A 121 8.87 -17.78 1.14
CA ASP A 121 7.70 -17.02 0.72
C ASP A 121 6.67 -16.82 1.85
N SER A 122 6.48 -17.84 2.70
CA SER A 122 5.57 -17.77 3.85
C SER A 122 6.13 -16.84 4.93
N VAL A 123 7.45 -16.86 5.16
CA VAL A 123 8.11 -15.96 6.12
C VAL A 123 8.06 -14.51 5.65
N VAL A 124 8.34 -14.27 4.36
CA VAL A 124 8.20 -12.94 3.74
C VAL A 124 6.76 -12.46 3.87
N PHE A 125 5.79 -13.28 3.50
CA PHE A 125 4.38 -12.95 3.60
C PHE A 125 3.95 -12.61 5.05
N ALA A 126 4.28 -13.47 6.02
CA ALA A 126 3.92 -13.25 7.42
C ALA A 126 4.59 -11.99 8.00
N SER A 127 5.88 -11.78 7.70
CA SER A 127 6.63 -10.63 8.21
C SER A 127 6.13 -9.32 7.61
N THR A 128 5.87 -9.31 6.30
CA THR A 128 5.30 -8.13 5.61
C THR A 128 3.90 -7.82 6.11
N LEU A 129 3.05 -8.84 6.29
CA LEU A 129 1.71 -8.68 6.85
C LEU A 129 1.75 -8.04 8.24
N LEU A 130 2.64 -8.53 9.10
CA LEU A 130 2.77 -8.08 10.49
C LEU A 130 3.12 -6.60 10.61
N VAL A 131 3.92 -6.06 9.68
CA VAL A 131 4.27 -4.63 9.68
C VAL A 131 3.33 -3.78 8.83
N ASN A 132 2.82 -4.32 7.71
CA ASN A 132 2.05 -3.55 6.75
C ASN A 132 0.66 -3.17 7.29
N VAL A 133 -0.04 -4.09 7.96
CA VAL A 133 -1.38 -3.83 8.50
C VAL A 133 -1.37 -2.71 9.55
N PRO A 134 -0.52 -2.76 10.60
CA PRO A 134 -0.45 -1.67 11.58
C PRO A 134 -0.01 -0.33 10.98
N LEU A 135 0.97 -0.34 10.07
CA LEU A 135 1.44 0.89 9.42
C LEU A 135 0.39 1.48 8.47
N GLY A 136 -0.35 0.65 7.75
CA GLY A 136 -1.45 1.04 6.88
C GLY A 136 -2.55 1.72 7.68
N LEU A 137 -2.98 1.09 8.78
CA LEU A 137 -3.94 1.66 9.71
C LEU A 137 -3.45 2.99 10.30
N ARG A 138 -2.20 3.05 10.77
CA ARG A 138 -1.61 4.30 11.30
C ARG A 138 -1.62 5.40 10.24
N LYS A 139 -1.33 5.06 8.97
CA LYS A 139 -1.41 6.00 7.86
C LYS A 139 -2.81 6.54 7.67
N ASP A 140 -3.84 5.68 7.60
CA ASP A 140 -5.22 6.16 7.40
C ASP A 140 -5.68 7.08 8.52
N VAL A 141 -5.33 6.76 9.76
CA VAL A 141 -5.63 7.59 10.94
C VAL A 141 -4.97 8.95 10.84
N ARG A 142 -3.68 8.99 10.49
CA ARG A 142 -2.94 10.25 10.31
C ARG A 142 -3.54 11.07 9.18
N PHE A 143 -3.96 10.44 8.09
CA PHE A 143 -4.58 11.15 6.97
C PHE A 143 -5.94 11.72 7.34
N VAL A 144 -6.76 11.01 8.10
CA VAL A 144 -8.02 11.57 8.64
C VAL A 144 -7.74 12.73 9.58
N GLN A 145 -6.75 12.64 10.47
CA GLN A 145 -6.39 13.75 11.36
C GLN A 145 -5.92 15.00 10.61
N LEU A 146 -5.22 14.82 9.49
CA LEU A 146 -4.65 15.93 8.72
C LEU A 146 -5.63 16.53 7.71
N PHE A 147 -6.54 15.72 7.15
CA PHE A 147 -7.40 16.10 6.01
C PHE A 147 -8.89 15.86 6.23
N GLY A 148 -9.28 15.33 7.39
CA GLY A 148 -10.67 15.05 7.76
C GLY A 148 -11.46 16.28 8.20
N GLU A 149 -10.76 17.35 8.63
CA GLU A 149 -11.39 18.58 9.10
C GLU A 149 -11.48 19.68 8.03
N ARG A 150 -12.50 20.54 8.16
CA ARG A 150 -12.62 21.80 7.39
C ARG A 150 -11.57 22.86 7.76
N SER A 151 -10.72 22.59 8.74
CA SER A 151 -9.63 23.48 9.22
C SER A 151 -8.54 23.77 8.16
N SER A 152 -8.59 23.11 7.00
CA SER A 152 -7.66 23.31 5.88
C SER A 152 -8.07 24.39 4.88
N ILE A 153 -9.18 25.11 5.12
CA ILE A 153 -9.46 26.36 4.40
C ILE A 153 -8.59 27.46 5.02
N PRO A 154 -7.66 28.08 4.28
CA PRO A 154 -6.92 29.22 4.81
C PRO A 154 -7.90 30.32 5.24
N PRO A 155 -7.73 30.93 6.43
CA PRO A 155 -8.68 31.92 6.97
C PRO A 155 -8.85 33.15 6.08
N SER A 156 -7.98 33.35 5.09
CA SER A 156 -8.02 34.42 4.10
C SER A 156 -9.16 34.31 3.06
N ILE A 157 -9.94 33.21 3.04
CA ILE A 157 -11.10 33.04 2.13
C ILE A 157 -12.43 33.09 2.89
N LEU A 158 -12.41 33.17 4.23
CA LEU A 158 -13.61 33.13 5.05
C LEU A 158 -13.99 34.57 5.47
N THR A 159 -15.24 34.94 5.22
CA THR A 159 -15.81 36.17 5.81
C THR A 159 -15.83 36.04 7.36
N PRO A 160 -15.80 37.16 8.11
CA PRO A 160 -15.74 37.12 9.58
C PRO A 160 -16.82 36.25 10.24
N ASN A 161 -18.02 36.18 9.64
CA ASN A 161 -19.10 35.31 10.09
C ASN A 161 -18.81 33.81 9.91
N GLN A 162 -18.13 33.40 8.84
CA GLN A 162 -17.79 31.99 8.60
C GLN A 162 -16.62 31.51 9.47
N ALA A 163 -15.68 32.40 9.80
CA ALA A 163 -14.62 32.13 10.76
C ALA A 163 -15.16 31.92 12.19
N ALA A 164 -16.19 32.70 12.59
CA ALA A 164 -16.86 32.53 13.88
C ALA A 164 -17.66 31.21 13.96
N THR A 165 -18.37 30.82 12.89
CA THR A 165 -19.08 29.53 12.84
C THR A 165 -18.12 28.33 12.81
N SER A 166 -16.95 28.47 12.18
CA SER A 166 -15.91 27.43 12.13
C SER A 166 -15.19 27.26 13.48
N LYS A 167 -15.04 28.34 14.26
CA LYS A 167 -14.52 28.31 15.64
C LYS A 167 -15.53 27.76 16.65
N ALA A 168 -16.84 27.98 16.42
CA ALA A 168 -17.91 27.44 17.26
C ALA A 168 -18.21 25.95 17.00
N ILE A 169 -17.81 25.42 15.84
CA ILE A 169 -17.90 24.00 15.48
C ILE A 169 -16.47 23.44 15.40
N MET A 170 -15.68 23.58 16.47
CA MET A 170 -14.49 22.74 16.61
C MET A 170 -14.94 21.40 17.21
N PRO A 171 -15.10 20.31 16.45
CA PRO A 171 -14.98 19.01 17.06
C PRO A 171 -13.50 18.88 17.42
N THR A 172 -13.18 18.97 18.70
CA THR A 172 -11.94 18.44 19.24
C THR A 172 -11.76 17.05 18.64
N VAL A 173 -10.82 16.87 17.69
CA VAL A 173 -10.40 15.52 17.30
C VAL A 173 -10.03 14.84 18.61
N PRO A 174 -10.75 13.79 19.03
CA PRO A 174 -10.41 13.14 20.28
C PRO A 174 -8.95 12.73 20.21
N LYS A 175 -8.14 13.24 21.13
CA LYS A 175 -6.76 12.77 21.31
C LYS A 175 -6.87 11.27 21.57
N LEU A 176 -6.58 10.48 20.55
CA LEU A 176 -6.38 9.03 20.63
C LEU A 176 -7.56 8.20 21.20
N GLY A 177 -8.81 8.63 21.02
CA GLY A 177 -9.98 7.79 21.27
C GLY A 177 -10.38 7.01 20.02
N PHE A 178 -9.75 5.88 19.74
CA PHE A 178 -10.03 5.10 18.52
C PHE A 178 -11.44 4.53 18.57
N SER A 179 -12.32 4.91 17.63
CA SER A 179 -13.61 4.24 17.48
C SER A 179 -13.35 2.77 17.11
N ARG A 180 -13.71 1.85 18.01
CA ARG A 180 -13.63 0.39 17.77
C ARG A 180 -14.23 -0.01 16.42
N TYR A 181 -15.27 0.70 15.99
CA TYR A 181 -15.93 0.48 14.71
C TYR A 181 -15.06 0.91 13.52
N ALA A 182 -14.31 2.01 13.64
CA ALA A 182 -13.35 2.42 12.61
C ALA A 182 -12.23 1.37 12.48
N MET A 183 -11.73 0.86 13.61
CA MET A 183 -10.73 -0.21 13.64
C MET A 183 -11.23 -1.46 12.92
N THR A 184 -12.42 -1.94 13.28
CA THR A 184 -13.03 -3.12 12.64
C THR A 184 -13.19 -2.90 11.14
N ALA A 185 -13.60 -1.71 10.69
CA ALA A 185 -13.75 -1.42 9.26
C ALA A 185 -12.41 -1.43 8.51
N PHE A 186 -11.34 -0.88 9.09
CA PHE A 186 -10.01 -0.91 8.48
C PHE A 186 -9.41 -2.31 8.46
N LEU A 187 -9.52 -3.07 9.56
CA LEU A 187 -9.04 -4.45 9.63
C LEU A 187 -9.81 -5.37 8.68
N ALA A 188 -11.14 -5.21 8.59
CA ALA A 188 -11.95 -5.93 7.61
C ALA A 188 -11.50 -5.58 6.20
N ARG A 189 -11.25 -4.30 5.89
CA ARG A 189 -10.69 -3.91 4.60
C ARG A 189 -9.38 -4.63 4.32
N ASP A 190 -8.45 -4.66 5.27
CA ASP A 190 -7.14 -5.28 5.07
C ASP A 190 -7.27 -6.78 4.83
N ALA A 191 -8.11 -7.47 5.61
CA ALA A 191 -8.40 -8.89 5.42
C ALA A 191 -8.92 -9.18 3.99
N PHE A 192 -9.87 -8.38 3.49
CA PHE A 192 -10.37 -8.52 2.12
C PHE A 192 -9.29 -8.25 1.07
N THR A 193 -8.45 -7.23 1.27
CA THR A 193 -7.33 -6.95 0.36
C THR A 193 -6.34 -8.12 0.32
N ILE A 194 -5.94 -8.65 1.47
CA ILE A 194 -5.03 -9.80 1.55
C ILE A 194 -5.65 -11.02 0.88
N PHE A 195 -6.91 -11.32 1.17
CA PHE A 195 -7.64 -12.42 0.55
C PHE A 195 -7.70 -12.28 -0.97
N GLY A 196 -8.06 -11.08 -1.47
CA GLY A 196 -8.12 -10.80 -2.90
C GLY A 196 -6.77 -10.81 -3.59
N SER A 197 -5.69 -10.46 -2.90
CA SER A 197 -4.35 -10.40 -3.51
C SER A 197 -3.58 -11.72 -3.49
N PHE A 198 -3.83 -12.58 -2.50
CA PHE A 198 -3.00 -13.79 -2.31
C PHE A 198 -3.77 -15.10 -2.41
N VAL A 199 -5.05 -15.11 -2.05
CA VAL A 199 -5.85 -16.34 -1.99
C VAL A 199 -6.68 -16.55 -3.24
N LEU A 200 -7.29 -15.48 -3.76
CA LEU A 200 -8.14 -15.56 -4.95
C LEU A 200 -7.40 -15.74 -6.29
N PRO A 201 -6.27 -15.07 -6.58
CA PRO A 201 -5.68 -15.11 -7.92
C PRO A 201 -5.31 -16.53 -8.40
N PRO A 202 -4.68 -17.40 -7.58
CA PRO A 202 -4.40 -18.77 -8.01
C PRO A 202 -5.65 -19.61 -8.24
N ARG A 203 -6.70 -19.39 -7.44
CA ARG A 203 -7.99 -20.11 -7.59
C ARG A 203 -8.74 -19.67 -8.84
N VAL A 204 -8.70 -18.37 -9.15
CA VAL A 204 -9.32 -17.85 -10.37
C VAL A 204 -8.53 -18.32 -11.58
N ALA A 205 -7.20 -18.27 -11.55
CA ALA A 205 -6.37 -18.77 -12.63
C ALA A 205 -6.65 -20.25 -12.94
N ALA A 206 -6.77 -21.10 -11.90
CA ALA A 206 -7.09 -22.52 -12.06
C ALA A 206 -8.53 -22.81 -12.50
N ALA A 207 -9.43 -21.83 -12.42
CA ALA A 207 -10.81 -21.96 -12.88
C ALA A 207 -11.00 -21.47 -14.33
N ILE A 208 -9.98 -20.90 -14.96
CA ILE A 208 -10.03 -20.53 -16.37
C ILE A 208 -9.92 -21.81 -17.21
N PRO A 209 -10.84 -22.07 -18.16
CA PRO A 209 -10.81 -23.27 -18.98
C PRO A 209 -9.49 -23.43 -19.77
N ASP A 210 -9.02 -24.67 -19.87
CA ASP A 210 -7.81 -25.03 -20.63
C ASP A 210 -7.96 -24.75 -22.14
N ASP A 211 -9.19 -24.66 -22.65
CA ASP A 211 -9.50 -24.27 -24.03
C ASP A 211 -9.29 -22.78 -24.33
N SER A 212 -8.94 -21.97 -23.32
CA SER A 212 -8.54 -20.59 -23.57
C SER A 212 -7.20 -20.57 -24.31
N ASN A 213 -7.07 -19.74 -25.36
CA ASN A 213 -5.80 -19.51 -26.08
C ASN A 213 -4.70 -18.83 -25.21
N LEU A 214 -4.85 -18.86 -23.89
CA LEU A 214 -3.96 -18.21 -22.92
C LEU A 214 -3.06 -19.26 -22.28
N SER A 215 -1.76 -18.98 -22.23
CA SER A 215 -0.84 -19.82 -21.46
C SER A 215 -1.19 -19.77 -19.96
N PRO A 216 -0.92 -20.83 -19.17
CA PRO A 216 -1.13 -20.83 -17.72
C PRO A 216 -0.43 -19.65 -17.02
N ARG A 217 0.72 -19.21 -17.55
CA ARG A 217 1.43 -18.02 -17.06
C ARG A 217 0.65 -16.73 -17.31
N ALA A 218 0.04 -16.59 -18.49
CA ALA A 218 -0.80 -15.44 -18.82
C ALA A 218 -2.06 -15.42 -17.94
N GLN A 219 -2.72 -16.56 -17.75
CA GLN A 219 -3.88 -16.69 -16.86
C GLN A 219 -3.56 -16.25 -15.41
N MET A 220 -2.41 -16.69 -14.88
CA MET A 220 -1.93 -16.26 -13.57
C MET A 220 -1.65 -14.75 -13.53
N ALA A 221 -0.91 -14.22 -14.50
CA ALA A 221 -0.58 -12.79 -14.55
C ALA A 221 -1.83 -11.90 -14.63
N ILE A 222 -2.80 -12.27 -15.47
CA ILE A 222 -4.09 -11.57 -15.59
C ILE A 222 -4.84 -11.62 -14.27
N SER A 223 -4.90 -12.79 -13.61
CA SER A 223 -5.57 -12.94 -12.31
C SER A 223 -4.89 -12.10 -11.22
N GLN A 224 -3.55 -12.09 -11.17
CA GLN A 224 -2.77 -11.31 -10.21
C GLN A 224 -2.92 -9.80 -10.40
N LEU A 225 -3.21 -9.33 -11.62
CA LEU A 225 -3.45 -7.91 -11.89
C LEU A 225 -4.92 -7.51 -11.68
N SER A 226 -5.85 -8.33 -12.18
CA SER A 226 -7.28 -7.99 -12.20
C SER A 226 -7.96 -8.17 -10.85
N ILE A 227 -7.68 -9.26 -10.13
CA ILE A 227 -8.38 -9.56 -8.88
C ILE A 227 -8.12 -8.49 -7.79
N PRO A 228 -6.88 -8.00 -7.57
CA PRO A 228 -6.65 -6.88 -6.65
C PRO A 228 -7.38 -5.58 -7.03
N ALA A 229 -7.66 -5.37 -8.32
CA ALA A 229 -8.47 -4.24 -8.78
C ALA A 229 -9.97 -4.48 -8.51
N VAL A 230 -10.48 -5.69 -8.78
CA VAL A 230 -11.89 -6.05 -8.55
C VAL A 230 -12.24 -6.03 -7.06
N ILE A 231 -11.36 -6.54 -6.19
CA ILE A 231 -11.59 -6.52 -4.74
C ILE A 231 -11.66 -5.09 -4.17
N GLN A 232 -11.25 -4.07 -4.93
CA GLN A 232 -11.50 -2.67 -4.56
C GLN A 232 -12.99 -2.34 -4.42
N LEU A 233 -13.88 -3.03 -5.14
CA LEU A 233 -15.33 -2.84 -5.00
C LEU A 233 -15.84 -3.24 -3.61
N ALA A 234 -15.23 -4.26 -2.99
CA ALA A 234 -15.55 -4.69 -1.63
C ALA A 234 -14.78 -3.90 -0.56
N THR A 235 -13.54 -3.51 -0.84
CA THR A 235 -12.67 -2.83 0.14
C THR A 235 -12.84 -1.31 0.17
N ALA A 236 -13.32 -0.69 -0.91
CA ALA A 236 -13.70 0.73 -0.96
C ALA A 236 -14.76 1.13 0.08
N PRO A 237 -15.93 0.45 0.18
CA PRO A 237 -16.95 0.84 1.15
C PRO A 237 -16.46 0.67 2.60
N LEU A 238 -15.69 -0.40 2.89
CA LEU A 238 -15.10 -0.63 4.22
C LEU A 238 -14.11 0.47 4.61
N HIS A 239 -13.23 0.87 3.68
CA HIS A 239 -12.30 1.95 3.93
C HIS A 239 -12.99 3.29 4.13
N MET A 240 -13.97 3.62 3.28
CA MET A 240 -14.76 4.86 3.41
C MET A 240 -15.51 4.91 4.73
N LEU A 241 -16.09 3.78 5.15
CA LEU A 241 -16.73 3.64 6.46
C LEU A 241 -15.72 3.86 7.60
N GLY A 242 -14.54 3.26 7.53
CA GLY A 242 -13.47 3.47 8.51
C GLY A 242 -13.04 4.93 8.62
N LEU A 243 -12.84 5.60 7.48
CA LEU A 243 -12.48 7.03 7.42
C LEU A 243 -13.60 7.91 7.99
N ASP A 244 -14.87 7.64 7.66
CA ASP A 244 -16.02 8.38 8.20
C ASP A 244 -16.17 8.20 9.71
N LEU A 245 -16.06 6.96 10.21
CA LEU A 245 -16.13 6.64 11.64
C LEU A 245 -14.97 7.25 12.42
N ALA A 246 -13.79 7.35 11.80
CA ALA A 246 -12.62 8.00 12.40
C ALA A 246 -12.78 9.53 12.44
N ALA A 247 -13.37 10.13 11.40
CA ALA A 247 -13.60 11.57 11.34
C ALA A 247 -14.78 12.04 12.20
N ARG A 248 -15.83 11.20 12.33
CA ARG A 248 -17.11 11.55 12.96
C ARG A 248 -17.64 10.39 13.84
N PRO A 249 -16.97 10.04 14.95
CA PRO A 249 -17.28 8.85 15.73
C PRO A 249 -18.71 8.81 16.32
N SER A 250 -19.32 9.96 16.62
CA SER A 250 -20.59 10.03 17.40
C SER A 250 -21.65 10.99 16.83
N GLN A 251 -21.54 11.44 15.56
CA GLN A 251 -22.31 12.59 15.07
C GLN A 251 -23.31 12.29 13.93
N MET A 252 -23.60 11.03 13.59
CA MET A 252 -24.45 10.72 12.43
C MET A 252 -25.35 9.49 12.61
N ALA A 253 -26.62 9.60 12.19
CA ALA A 253 -27.52 8.47 12.00
C ALA A 253 -26.97 7.50 10.93
N TYR A 254 -27.23 6.20 11.09
CA TYR A 254 -26.73 5.15 10.20
C TYR A 254 -27.12 5.36 8.72
N SER A 255 -28.33 5.86 8.45
CA SER A 255 -28.82 6.14 7.10
C SER A 255 -28.06 7.29 6.42
N ALA A 256 -27.73 8.35 7.17
CA ALA A 256 -26.93 9.47 6.69
C ALA A 256 -25.48 9.03 6.39
N ARG A 257 -24.93 8.15 7.23
CA ARG A 257 -23.60 7.55 7.03
C ARG A 257 -23.56 6.68 5.78
N ALA A 258 -24.58 5.83 5.57
CA ALA A 258 -24.68 5.02 4.36
C ALA A 258 -24.75 5.88 3.08
N LYS A 259 -25.51 6.98 3.10
CA LYS A 259 -25.55 7.94 1.99
C LYS A 259 -24.19 8.61 1.74
N GLN A 260 -23.47 8.98 2.79
CA GLN A 260 -22.12 9.56 2.69
C GLN A 260 -21.13 8.58 2.05
N VAL A 261 -21.13 7.32 2.50
CA VAL A 261 -20.26 6.27 1.94
C VAL A 261 -20.58 5.98 0.47
N ARG A 262 -21.86 6.04 0.07
CA ARG A 262 -22.26 5.81 -1.33
C ARG A 262 -21.86 6.94 -2.28
N TYR A 263 -21.90 8.19 -1.84
CA TYR A 263 -21.72 9.39 -2.68
C TYR A 263 -20.39 9.42 -3.47
N GLY A 264 -19.32 8.80 -2.94
CA GLY A 264 -18.00 8.79 -3.57
C GLY A 264 -17.51 7.42 -4.04
N LEU A 265 -18.31 6.37 -3.87
CA LEU A 265 -17.84 4.99 -3.85
C LEU A 265 -17.14 4.58 -5.14
N VAL A 266 -17.78 4.78 -6.29
CA VAL A 266 -17.26 4.37 -7.58
C VAL A 266 -15.94 5.09 -7.89
N SER A 267 -15.91 6.42 -7.76
CA SER A 267 -14.67 7.16 -8.00
C SER A 267 -13.54 6.69 -7.08
N ILE A 268 -13.83 6.50 -5.79
CA ILE A 268 -12.81 6.08 -4.82
C ILE A 268 -12.32 4.66 -5.14
N ALA A 269 -13.20 3.74 -5.50
CA ALA A 269 -12.81 2.39 -5.91
C ALA A 269 -11.84 2.44 -7.11
N PHE A 270 -12.16 3.22 -8.16
CA PHE A 270 -11.28 3.39 -9.32
C PHE A 270 -9.93 4.01 -8.96
N ILE A 271 -9.94 5.08 -8.17
CA ILE A 271 -8.70 5.76 -7.75
C ILE A 271 -7.82 4.84 -6.91
N ARG A 272 -8.43 4.04 -6.03
CA ARG A 272 -7.72 3.04 -5.23
C ARG A 272 -7.17 1.91 -6.09
N ALA A 273 -7.91 1.45 -7.10
CA ALA A 273 -7.41 0.49 -8.07
C ALA A 273 -6.22 1.07 -8.85
N ALA A 274 -6.32 2.32 -9.31
CA ALA A 274 -5.22 3.01 -10.00
C ALA A 274 -3.97 3.17 -9.11
N ARG A 275 -4.14 3.38 -7.80
CA ARG A 275 -3.04 3.44 -6.82
C ARG A 275 -2.23 2.14 -6.74
N ILE A 276 -2.78 1.00 -7.14
CA ILE A 276 -2.06 -0.28 -7.16
C ILE A 276 -0.86 -0.19 -8.12
N LEU A 277 -0.96 0.56 -9.21
CA LEU A 277 0.10 0.63 -10.23
C LEU A 277 1.41 1.24 -9.71
N PRO A 278 1.43 2.44 -9.08
CA PRO A 278 2.67 2.95 -8.47
C PRO A 278 3.23 2.04 -7.38
N ALA A 279 2.34 1.51 -6.52
CA ALA A 279 2.73 0.82 -5.30
C ALA A 279 3.16 -0.64 -5.52
N PHE A 280 2.35 -1.42 -6.21
CA PHE A 280 2.58 -2.85 -6.42
C PHE A 280 3.20 -3.15 -7.79
N GLY A 281 3.02 -2.28 -8.78
CA GLY A 281 3.70 -2.38 -10.06
C GLY A 281 5.11 -1.82 -9.98
N PHE A 282 5.23 -0.52 -10.22
CA PHE A 282 6.52 0.17 -10.34
C PHE A 282 7.40 0.01 -9.08
N GLY A 283 6.84 0.23 -7.90
CA GLY A 283 7.59 0.16 -6.64
C GLY A 283 8.19 -1.21 -6.34
N CYS A 284 7.43 -2.29 -6.55
CA CYS A 284 7.92 -3.65 -6.32
C CYS A 284 9.00 -4.05 -7.32
N ILE A 285 8.80 -3.75 -8.61
CA ILE A 285 9.77 -4.05 -9.67
C ILE A 285 11.09 -3.32 -9.37
N LEU A 286 11.02 -2.01 -9.15
CA LEU A 286 12.20 -1.21 -8.85
C LEU A 286 12.93 -1.68 -7.58
N ASN A 287 12.18 -2.02 -6.52
CA ASN A 287 12.77 -2.56 -5.29
C ASN A 287 13.51 -3.89 -5.54
N GLY A 288 12.94 -4.78 -6.36
CA GLY A 288 13.59 -6.03 -6.76
C GLY A 288 14.87 -5.78 -7.54
N GLU A 289 14.81 -4.96 -8.59
CA GLU A 289 15.97 -4.63 -9.43
C GLU A 289 17.09 -3.96 -8.63
N LEU A 290 16.77 -2.99 -7.77
CA LEU A 290 17.76 -2.33 -6.92
C LEU A 290 18.40 -3.31 -5.93
N LYS A 291 17.60 -4.18 -5.31
CA LYS A 291 18.09 -5.21 -4.39
C LYS A 291 19.08 -6.14 -5.09
N GLU A 292 18.77 -6.58 -6.30
CA GLU A 292 19.65 -7.42 -7.11
C GLU A 292 20.93 -6.68 -7.51
N ALA A 293 20.82 -5.45 -7.98
CA ALA A 293 21.97 -4.62 -8.33
C ALA A 293 22.94 -4.40 -7.15
N PHE A 294 22.42 -4.21 -5.92
CA PHE A 294 23.27 -4.14 -4.73
C PHE A 294 23.98 -5.47 -4.44
N ARG A 295 23.30 -6.61 -4.62
CA ARG A 295 23.90 -7.94 -4.43
C ARG A 295 25.00 -8.24 -5.43
N GLU A 296 24.77 -7.90 -6.70
CA GLU A 296 25.77 -8.08 -7.77
C GLU A 296 27.01 -7.24 -7.50
N LYS A 297 26.84 -5.95 -7.16
CA LYS A 297 27.96 -5.07 -6.80
C LYS A 297 28.76 -5.59 -5.60
N LEU A 298 28.07 -6.10 -4.56
CA LEU A 298 28.74 -6.73 -3.42
C LEU A 298 29.51 -7.98 -3.86
N ALA A 299 28.91 -8.86 -4.66
CA ALA A 299 29.54 -10.07 -5.14
C ALA A 299 30.80 -9.79 -5.98
N ASP A 300 30.79 -8.75 -6.82
CA ASP A 300 31.93 -8.38 -7.65
C ASP A 300 33.05 -7.72 -6.82
N SER A 301 32.71 -6.91 -5.81
CA SER A 301 33.69 -6.34 -4.88
C SER A 301 34.49 -7.41 -4.15
N TYR A 302 33.88 -8.57 -3.85
CA TYR A 302 34.55 -9.71 -3.21
C TYR A 302 35.31 -10.63 -4.18
N LYS A 303 35.12 -10.49 -5.50
CA LYS A 303 35.94 -11.24 -6.48
C LYS A 303 37.25 -10.51 -6.80
N GLN A 304 37.32 -9.21 -6.52
CA GLN A 304 38.43 -8.33 -6.87
C GLN A 304 39.40 -8.08 -5.72
N GLY A 305 39.06 -8.48 -4.48
CA GLY A 305 39.91 -8.40 -3.30
C GLY A 305 40.19 -9.78 -2.72
#